data_AF-A0A6I1KMA6-F1
#
_entry.id   AF-A0A6I1KMA6-F1
#
_cell.length_a   1.000
_cell.length_b   1.000
_cell.length_c   1.000
_cell.angle_alpha   90.00
_cell.angle_beta   90.00
_cell.angle_gamma   90.00
#
_symmetry.space_group_name_H-M   'P 1'
#
loop_
_entity.id
_entity.type
_entity.pdbx_description
1 polymer ?
#
loop_
_entity_poly.entity_id
_entity_poly.type
_entity_poly.pdbx_seq_one_letter_code
_entity_poly.pdbx_strand_id
1 'polypeptide(L)'
;MSTLSNASAKIFLSAAALFIFAARASGATGCPPTEPDEVGPFYRPNAPVRSQIGDGYLLAGTVLSSPDCTPIPQARIEVWQAGPAGRYDDAHRATLFSDEKGRYRLETHFPPAYRTRPPHIHILVEAPGFQRLITQHYPKKGAKQATFALVLVPAR
;
A
#
# COMPACT_ATOMS: atom_id res chain seq x y z
N MET A 1 3.86 18.71 -89.13
CA MET A 1 3.20 19.85 -88.44
C MET A 1 2.86 19.43 -87.03
N SER A 2 3.25 20.26 -86.06
CA SER A 2 2.75 20.31 -84.67
C SER A 2 3.38 19.34 -83.65
N THR A 3 4.53 19.75 -83.12
CA THR A 3 5.05 19.43 -81.78
C THR A 3 4.39 20.32 -80.73
N LEU A 4 3.93 19.77 -79.60
CA LEU A 4 3.74 20.42 -78.28
C LEU A 4 3.67 19.28 -77.25
N SER A 5 4.76 18.98 -76.54
CA SER A 5 5.12 19.51 -75.22
C SER A 5 4.12 19.14 -74.12
N ASN A 6 4.50 18.19 -73.26
CA ASN A 6 4.00 18.10 -71.90
C ASN A 6 5.17 17.77 -70.97
N ALA A 7 5.56 18.76 -70.17
CA ALA A 7 6.56 18.64 -69.13
C ALA A 7 6.03 17.78 -67.99
N SER A 8 6.76 16.72 -67.62
CA SER A 8 6.50 15.97 -66.39
C SER A 8 7.04 16.74 -65.19
N ALA A 9 6.14 17.17 -64.30
CA ALA A 9 6.49 17.75 -63.02
C ALA A 9 7.16 16.68 -62.14
N LYS A 10 8.42 16.90 -61.76
CA LYS A 10 9.13 16.05 -60.80
C LYS A 10 8.79 16.51 -59.39
N ILE A 11 7.99 15.71 -58.69
CA ILE A 11 7.69 15.90 -57.26
C ILE A 11 8.92 15.44 -56.46
N PHE A 12 9.62 16.37 -55.81
CA PHE A 12 10.65 16.04 -54.84
C PHE A 12 9.97 15.69 -53.50
N LEU A 13 10.01 14.41 -53.10
CA LEU A 13 9.64 14.01 -51.75
C LEU A 13 10.76 14.43 -50.78
N SER A 14 10.55 15.50 -50.02
CA SER A 14 11.36 15.81 -48.85
C SER A 14 11.03 14.81 -47.74
N ALA A 15 11.96 13.89 -47.45
CA ALA A 15 11.86 12.98 -46.31
C ALA A 15 12.12 13.77 -45.01
N ALA A 16 11.07 14.12 -44.28
CA ALA A 16 11.20 14.62 -42.92
C ALA A 16 11.62 13.45 -42.01
N ALA A 17 12.88 13.45 -41.56
CA ALA A 17 13.38 12.48 -40.60
C ALA A 17 12.74 12.74 -39.23
N LEU A 18 11.79 11.89 -38.85
CA LEU A 18 11.14 11.92 -37.54
C LEU A 18 12.09 11.32 -36.50
N PHE A 19 12.83 12.15 -35.77
CA PHE A 19 13.61 11.70 -34.61
C PHE A 19 12.64 11.37 -33.47
N ILE A 20 12.33 10.09 -33.31
CA ILE A 20 11.59 9.58 -32.15
C ILE A 20 12.57 9.56 -30.97
N PHE A 21 12.49 10.57 -30.09
CA PHE A 21 13.12 10.50 -28.77
C PHE A 21 12.32 9.52 -27.90
N ALA A 22 12.79 8.28 -27.82
CA ALA A 22 12.29 7.34 -26.82
C ALA A 22 12.80 7.78 -25.44
N ALA A 23 11.96 8.47 -24.67
CA ALA A 23 12.20 8.70 -23.25
C ALA A 23 12.24 7.35 -22.53
N ARG A 24 13.42 6.92 -22.08
CA ARG A 24 13.55 5.76 -21.19
C ARG A 24 12.92 6.17 -19.85
N ALA A 25 11.72 5.68 -19.57
CA ALA A 25 11.21 5.67 -18.22
C ALA A 25 12.11 4.74 -17.40
N SER A 26 12.95 5.31 -16.55
CA SER A 26 13.62 4.57 -15.49
C SER A 26 12.53 4.09 -14.53
N GLY A 27 12.02 2.88 -14.74
CA GLY A 27 11.06 2.26 -13.84
C GLY A 27 11.67 2.18 -12.45
N ALA A 28 11.00 2.77 -11.45
CA ALA A 28 11.42 2.61 -10.07
C ALA A 28 11.49 1.11 -9.75
N THR A 29 12.70 0.62 -9.53
CA THR A 29 12.95 -0.73 -9.02
C THR A 29 12.60 -0.72 -7.53
N GLY A 30 11.38 -1.13 -7.18
CA GLY A 30 10.95 -1.28 -5.79
C GLY A 30 9.57 -0.71 -5.49
N CYS A 31 9.13 -0.95 -4.26
CA CYS A 31 7.89 -0.46 -3.70
C CYS A 31 8.20 0.70 -2.75
N PRO A 32 7.52 1.86 -2.86
CA PRO A 32 7.65 2.92 -1.87
C PRO A 32 7.40 2.36 -0.46
N PRO A 33 8.34 2.54 0.49
CA PRO A 33 8.14 2.13 1.88
C PRO A 33 6.86 2.74 2.47
N THR A 34 6.20 2.02 3.38
CA THR A 34 5.07 2.58 4.12
C THR A 34 5.60 3.62 5.11
N GLU A 35 5.04 4.83 5.06
CA GLU A 35 5.40 5.90 5.98
C GLU A 35 5.11 5.51 7.44
N PRO A 36 6.03 5.75 8.37
CA PRO A 36 5.78 5.55 9.78
C PRO A 36 4.80 6.60 10.32
N ASP A 37 4.07 6.23 11.37
CA ASP A 37 3.15 7.11 12.09
C ASP A 37 3.27 6.84 13.60
N GLU A 38 2.63 7.66 14.42
CA GLU A 38 2.72 7.62 15.87
C GLU A 38 2.19 6.28 16.44
N VAL A 39 2.91 5.74 17.42
CA VAL A 39 2.46 4.59 18.23
C VAL A 39 1.26 4.96 19.11
N GLY A 40 1.18 6.20 19.58
CA GLY A 40 0.20 6.62 20.58
C GLY A 40 0.36 5.91 21.94
N PRO A 41 -0.42 6.32 22.95
CA PRO A 41 -0.20 5.88 24.34
C PRO A 41 -0.83 4.52 24.68
N PHE A 42 -1.52 3.88 23.72
CA PHE A 42 -2.38 2.72 23.98
C PHE A 42 -1.82 1.41 23.45
N TYR A 43 -0.58 1.37 22.95
CA TYR A 43 0.05 0.12 22.56
C TYR A 43 0.20 -0.81 23.79
N ARG A 44 -0.08 -2.09 23.58
CA ARG A 44 0.18 -3.17 24.53
C ARG A 44 0.72 -4.36 23.73
N PRO A 45 1.87 -4.93 24.12
CA PRO A 45 2.44 -6.07 23.44
C PRO A 45 1.62 -7.34 23.66
N ASN A 46 1.81 -8.32 22.78
CA ASN A 46 1.26 -9.68 22.91
C ASN A 46 -0.26 -9.74 22.79
N ALA A 47 -0.81 -9.00 21.82
CA ALA A 47 -2.23 -9.11 21.48
C ALA A 47 -2.59 -10.55 21.05
N PRO A 48 -3.80 -11.06 21.34
CA PRO A 48 -4.20 -12.41 20.94
C PRO A 48 -4.08 -12.63 19.42
N VAL A 49 -3.67 -13.83 19.01
CA VAL A 49 -3.66 -14.21 17.58
C VAL A 49 -5.09 -14.48 17.12
N ARG A 50 -5.64 -13.59 16.30
CA ARG A 50 -7.00 -13.67 15.76
C ARG A 50 -7.18 -12.73 14.59
N SER A 51 -7.96 -13.12 13.60
CA SER A 51 -8.25 -12.31 12.41
C SER A 51 -9.56 -11.51 12.51
N GLN A 52 -10.27 -11.61 13.63
CA GLN A 52 -11.54 -10.92 13.85
C GLN A 52 -11.59 -10.28 15.23
N ILE A 53 -11.88 -8.98 15.27
CA ILE A 53 -12.05 -8.17 16.49
C ILE A 53 -13.32 -7.30 16.45
N GLY A 54 -14.20 -7.56 15.47
CA GLY A 54 -15.45 -6.83 15.22
C GLY A 54 -16.06 -7.27 13.90
N ASP A 55 -16.98 -6.47 13.36
CA ASP A 55 -17.67 -6.72 12.09
C ASP A 55 -17.96 -5.42 11.31
N GLY A 56 -18.25 -5.55 10.02
CA GLY A 56 -18.67 -4.43 9.17
C GLY A 56 -17.53 -3.64 8.51
N TYR A 57 -16.28 -3.90 8.87
CA TYR A 57 -15.09 -3.36 8.20
C TYR A 57 -14.01 -4.42 7.96
N LEU A 58 -13.53 -4.50 6.73
CA LEU A 58 -12.47 -5.39 6.32
C LEU A 58 -11.19 -4.62 5.96
N LEU A 59 -10.12 -4.85 6.71
CA LEU A 59 -8.79 -4.41 6.31
C LEU A 59 -8.00 -5.62 5.78
N ALA A 60 -7.54 -5.54 4.54
CA ALA A 60 -6.70 -6.57 3.95
C ALA A 60 -5.49 -5.95 3.25
N GLY A 61 -4.46 -6.75 2.97
CA GLY A 61 -3.29 -6.25 2.28
C GLY A 61 -2.20 -7.29 2.13
N THR A 62 -1.04 -6.80 1.73
CA THR A 62 0.17 -7.61 1.57
C THR A 62 1.34 -6.92 2.26
N VAL A 63 2.15 -7.68 2.97
CA VAL A 63 3.44 -7.23 3.51
C VAL A 63 4.50 -7.46 2.43
N LEU A 64 5.21 -6.40 2.05
CA LEU A 64 6.15 -6.39 0.93
C LEU A 64 7.51 -5.85 1.36
N SER A 65 8.56 -6.26 0.65
CA SER A 65 9.92 -5.74 0.74
C SER A 65 10.07 -4.49 -0.13
N SER A 66 10.63 -3.40 0.40
CA SER A 66 10.77 -2.14 -0.36
C SER A 66 11.70 -2.20 -1.58
N PRO A 67 12.84 -2.92 -1.59
CA PRO A 67 13.76 -2.92 -2.75
C PRO A 67 13.19 -3.54 -4.02
N ASP A 68 12.32 -4.53 -3.90
CA ASP A 68 11.92 -5.40 -5.01
C ASP A 68 10.45 -5.82 -5.00
N CYS A 69 9.65 -5.30 -4.06
CA CYS A 69 8.23 -5.64 -3.87
C CYS A 69 8.00 -7.13 -3.59
N THR A 70 8.99 -7.89 -3.12
CA THR A 70 8.76 -9.31 -2.82
C THR A 70 7.86 -9.46 -1.59
N PRO A 71 6.88 -10.38 -1.61
CA PRO A 71 6.07 -10.65 -0.43
C PRO A 71 6.89 -11.18 0.75
N ILE A 72 6.54 -10.74 1.95
CA ILE A 72 7.19 -11.17 3.20
C ILE A 72 6.22 -12.09 3.96
N PRO A 73 6.46 -13.41 3.98
CA PRO A 73 5.65 -14.34 4.75
C PRO A 73 5.98 -14.27 6.25
N GLN A 74 5.05 -14.72 7.09
CA GLN A 74 5.21 -14.83 8.55
C GLN A 74 5.59 -13.51 9.24
N ALA A 75 5.33 -12.36 8.62
CA ALA A 75 5.45 -11.07 9.26
C ALA A 75 4.40 -10.96 10.37
N ARG A 76 4.84 -10.63 11.59
CA ARG A 76 3.97 -10.40 12.74
C ARG A 76 3.37 -9.00 12.62
N ILE A 77 2.05 -8.91 12.63
CA ILE A 77 1.30 -7.66 12.48
C ILE A 77 0.44 -7.49 13.73
N GLU A 78 0.81 -6.59 14.63
CA GLU A 78 -0.01 -6.22 15.79
C GLU A 78 -0.90 -5.03 15.46
N VAL A 79 -2.17 -5.15 15.80
CA VAL A 79 -3.21 -4.15 15.54
C VAL A 79 -3.89 -3.75 16.84
N TRP A 80 -4.15 -2.45 17.00
CA TRP A 80 -5.02 -1.93 18.05
C TRP A 80 -5.85 -0.75 17.53
N GLN A 81 -7.11 -0.68 17.98
CA GLN A 81 -8.01 0.43 17.66
C GLN A 81 -8.95 0.72 18.83
N ALA A 82 -9.63 1.85 18.78
CA ALA A 82 -10.74 2.12 19.68
C ALA A 82 -11.93 1.20 19.36
N GLY A 83 -12.54 0.63 20.41
CA GLY A 83 -13.81 -0.08 20.32
C GLY A 83 -14.98 0.85 19.97
N PRO A 84 -16.19 0.31 19.74
CA PRO A 84 -17.36 1.09 19.30
C PRO A 84 -17.73 2.26 20.23
N ALA A 85 -17.43 2.15 21.53
CA ALA A 85 -17.64 3.22 22.52
C ALA A 85 -16.56 4.32 22.51
N GLY A 86 -15.62 4.30 21.55
CA GLY A 86 -14.53 5.27 21.44
C GLY A 86 -13.42 5.07 22.49
N ARG A 87 -13.33 3.89 23.11
CA ARG A 87 -12.34 3.55 24.15
C ARG A 87 -11.42 2.45 23.65
N TYR A 88 -10.14 2.53 24.03
CA TYR A 88 -9.19 1.44 23.82
C TYR A 88 -9.40 0.37 24.90
N ASP A 89 -9.44 -0.89 24.48
CA ASP A 89 -9.60 -2.06 25.35
C ASP A 89 -8.77 -3.23 24.79
N ASP A 90 -8.85 -4.40 25.43
CA ASP A 90 -8.13 -5.60 24.97
C ASP A 90 -8.96 -6.42 23.95
N ALA A 91 -10.26 -6.16 23.82
CA ALA A 91 -11.14 -6.83 22.86
C ALA A 91 -10.85 -6.41 21.41
N HIS A 92 -10.32 -5.19 21.19
CA HIS A 92 -10.01 -4.62 19.88
C HIS A 92 -8.50 -4.61 19.57
N ARG A 93 -7.81 -5.68 19.98
CA ARG A 93 -6.39 -5.94 19.71
C ARG A 93 -6.19 -7.29 19.03
N ALA A 94 -5.33 -7.35 18.03
CA ALA A 94 -5.05 -8.59 17.31
C ALA A 94 -3.56 -8.71 16.96
N THR A 95 -3.07 -9.93 16.94
CA THR A 95 -1.85 -10.31 16.21
C THR A 95 -2.26 -11.12 14.98
N LEU A 96 -1.75 -10.73 13.82
CA LEU A 96 -1.88 -11.47 12.56
C LEU A 96 -0.49 -11.93 12.11
N PHE A 97 -0.48 -12.94 11.24
CA PHE A 97 0.70 -13.34 10.50
C PHE A 97 0.39 -13.29 9.02
N SER A 98 1.29 -12.72 8.23
CA SER A 98 1.16 -12.76 6.78
C SER A 98 1.35 -14.20 6.26
N ASP A 99 0.56 -14.57 5.24
CA ASP A 99 0.67 -15.89 4.61
C ASP A 99 1.88 -16.01 3.67
N GLU A 100 2.05 -17.16 3.01
CA GLU A 100 3.12 -17.42 2.03
C GLU A 100 3.21 -16.42 0.88
N LYS A 101 2.14 -15.67 0.62
CA LYS A 101 2.08 -14.61 -0.39
C LYS A 101 2.13 -13.22 0.24
N GLY A 102 2.54 -13.13 1.50
CA GLY A 102 2.58 -11.90 2.29
C GLY A 102 1.20 -11.36 2.69
N ARG A 103 0.10 -12.08 2.42
CA ARG A 103 -1.25 -11.52 2.58
C ARG A 103 -1.68 -11.55 4.04
N TYR A 104 -2.40 -10.51 4.47
CA TYR A 104 -3.06 -10.46 5.77
C TYR A 104 -4.51 -9.99 5.64
N ARG A 105 -5.32 -10.33 6.64
CA ARG A 105 -6.73 -9.93 6.75
C ARG A 105 -7.11 -9.69 8.21
N LEU A 106 -7.80 -8.59 8.45
CA LEU A 106 -8.48 -8.26 9.70
C LEU A 106 -9.94 -7.90 9.43
N GLU A 107 -10.84 -8.58 10.12
CA GLU A 107 -12.24 -8.21 10.23
C GLU A 107 -12.49 -7.47 11.55
N THR A 108 -13.06 -6.29 11.47
CA THR A 108 -13.23 -5.36 12.59
C THR A 108 -14.43 -4.46 12.33
N HIS A 109 -14.77 -3.58 13.26
CA HIS A 109 -15.68 -2.47 13.02
C HIS A 109 -14.95 -1.24 12.49
N PHE A 110 -15.69 -0.38 11.80
CA PHE A 110 -15.19 0.94 11.40
C PHE A 110 -14.80 1.73 12.66
N PRO A 111 -13.53 2.13 12.83
CA PRO A 111 -13.09 2.79 14.04
C PRO A 111 -13.83 4.13 14.22
N PRO A 112 -14.31 4.46 15.43
CA PRO A 112 -14.84 5.78 15.69
C PRO A 112 -13.71 6.83 15.60
N ALA A 113 -14.09 8.09 15.39
CA ALA A 113 -13.16 9.20 15.62
C ALA A 113 -12.81 9.25 17.12
N TYR A 114 -11.56 9.58 17.43
CA TYR A 114 -11.07 9.68 18.81
C TYR A 114 -10.55 11.08 19.08
N ARG A 115 -11.23 11.81 19.96
CA ARG A 115 -10.95 13.24 20.26
C ARG A 115 -10.91 14.04 18.95
N THR A 116 -9.77 14.68 18.65
CA THR A 116 -9.54 15.47 17.44
C THR A 116 -8.94 14.65 16.29
N ARG A 117 -8.69 13.36 16.49
CA ARG A 117 -8.07 12.49 15.48
C ARG A 117 -9.13 11.80 14.61
N PRO A 118 -8.88 11.69 13.28
CA PRO A 118 -9.79 10.97 12.39
C PRO A 118 -9.87 9.48 12.77
N PRO A 119 -10.87 8.73 12.30
CA PRO A 119 -10.89 7.26 12.38
C PRO A 119 -9.57 6.64 11.93
N HIS A 120 -8.98 5.78 12.75
CA HIS A 120 -7.72 5.10 12.45
C HIS A 120 -7.63 3.72 13.11
N ILE A 121 -6.78 2.87 12.52
CA ILE A 121 -6.36 1.57 13.05
C ILE A 121 -4.84 1.63 13.15
N HIS A 122 -4.29 1.45 14.35
CA HIS A 122 -2.84 1.40 14.51
C HIS A 122 -2.29 0.02 14.12
N ILE A 123 -1.09 0.02 13.53
CA ILE A 123 -0.43 -1.19 13.04
C ILE A 123 1.05 -1.14 13.42
N LEU A 124 1.54 -2.23 14.00
CA LEU A 124 2.97 -2.50 14.20
C LEU A 124 3.33 -3.76 13.42
N VAL A 125 4.40 -3.71 12.64
CA VAL A 125 4.85 -4.83 11.80
C VAL A 125 6.29 -5.17 12.13
N GLU A 126 6.55 -6.46 12.34
CA GLU A 126 7.87 -7.02 12.55
C GLU A 126 8.08 -8.23 11.64
N ALA A 127 9.25 -8.30 11.02
CA ALA A 127 9.70 -9.45 10.25
C ALA A 127 11.22 -9.61 10.39
N PRO A 128 11.76 -10.84 10.46
CA PRO A 128 13.21 -11.06 10.51
C PRO A 128 13.92 -10.40 9.33
N GLY A 129 14.99 -9.64 9.61
CA GLY A 129 15.76 -8.93 8.58
C GLY A 129 15.14 -7.61 8.10
N PHE A 130 14.04 -7.15 8.71
CA PHE A 130 13.40 -5.88 8.39
C PHE A 130 13.35 -4.93 9.59
N GLN A 131 13.32 -3.63 9.31
CA GLN A 131 13.07 -2.61 10.31
C GLN A 131 11.64 -2.73 10.82
N ARG A 132 11.45 -2.60 12.13
CA ARG A 132 10.12 -2.50 12.73
C ARG A 132 9.39 -1.29 12.15
N LEU A 133 8.19 -1.50 11.64
CA LEU A 133 7.30 -0.44 11.17
C LEU A 133 6.19 -0.20 12.20
N ILE A 134 5.95 1.05 12.56
CA ILE A 134 4.73 1.49 13.24
C ILE A 134 4.05 2.49 12.32
N THR A 135 2.78 2.27 12.01
CA THR A 135 2.01 3.12 11.10
C THR A 135 0.53 3.07 11.48
N GLN A 136 -0.31 3.78 10.71
CA GLN A 136 -1.74 3.81 10.92
C GLN A 136 -2.49 3.71 9.58
N HIS A 137 -3.56 2.92 9.57
CA HIS A 137 -4.52 2.92 8.49
C HIS A 137 -5.65 3.89 8.79
N TYR A 138 -6.03 4.71 7.81
CA TYR A 138 -7.09 5.71 7.91
C TYR A 138 -8.27 5.35 6.98
N PRO A 139 -9.34 4.72 7.50
CA PRO A 139 -10.49 4.33 6.70
C PRO A 139 -11.21 5.51 6.05
N LYS A 140 -11.57 5.36 4.77
CA LYS A 140 -12.47 6.30 4.09
C LYS A 140 -13.88 6.18 4.67
N LYS A 141 -14.50 7.30 5.05
CA LYS A 141 -15.88 7.33 5.59
C LYS A 141 -16.85 6.59 4.67
N GLY A 142 -17.64 5.68 5.23
CA GLY A 142 -18.63 4.87 4.50
C GLY A 142 -18.07 3.64 3.79
N ALA A 143 -16.75 3.47 3.74
CA ALA A 143 -16.15 2.25 3.20
C ALA A 143 -16.36 1.07 4.16
N LYS A 144 -16.70 -0.09 3.59
CA LYS A 144 -16.79 -1.37 4.32
C LYS A 144 -15.51 -2.20 4.22
N GLN A 145 -14.58 -1.80 3.37
CA GLN A 145 -13.30 -2.48 3.21
C GLN A 145 -12.22 -1.52 2.73
N ALA A 146 -10.96 -1.87 2.98
CA ALA A 146 -9.80 -1.25 2.35
C ALA A 146 -8.69 -2.27 2.10
N THR A 147 -7.89 -1.97 1.08
CA THR A 147 -6.61 -2.61 0.84
C THR A 147 -5.49 -1.69 1.32
N PHE A 148 -4.56 -2.19 2.13
CA PHE A 148 -3.41 -1.43 2.61
C PHE A 148 -2.13 -2.28 2.50
N ALA A 149 -1.19 -1.86 1.66
CA ALA A 149 0.11 -2.52 1.58
C ALA A 149 1.01 -2.07 2.73
N LEU A 150 1.70 -3.02 3.37
CA LEU A 150 2.67 -2.77 4.43
C LEU A 150 4.06 -3.05 3.85
N VAL A 151 4.76 -2.01 3.40
CA VAL A 151 6.04 -2.12 2.70
C VAL A 151 7.17 -1.86 3.70
N LEU A 152 7.95 -2.89 4.01
CA LEU A 152 9.02 -2.86 5.01
C LEU A 152 10.37 -2.58 4.38
N VAL A 153 11.20 -1.85 5.12
CA VAL A 153 12.60 -1.56 4.75
C VAL A 153 13.50 -2.62 5.40
N PRO A 154 14.47 -3.22 4.69
CA PRO A 154 15.45 -4.13 5.29
C PRO A 154 16.21 -3.50 6.47
N ALA A 155 16.44 -4.28 7.51
CA ALA A 155 17.41 -3.97 8.55
C ALA A 155 18.81 -4.18 7.97
N ARG A 156 19.70 -3.20 8.14
CA ARG A 156 21.07 -3.26 7.62
C ARG A 156 21.86 -4.42 8.21
#